data_AF-A0A533YQ00-F1
#
_entry.id   AF-A0A533YQ00-F1
#
_cell.length_a   1.000
_cell.length_b   1.000
_cell.length_c   1.000
_cell.angle_alpha   90.00
_cell.angle_beta   90.00
_cell.angle_gamma   90.00
#
_symmetry.space_group_name_H-M   'P 1'
#
loop_
_entity.id
_entity.type
_entity.pdbx_description
1 polymer ?
#
loop_
_entity_poly.entity_id
_entity_poly.type
_entity_poly.pdbx_seq_one_letter_code
_entity_poly.pdbx_strand_id
1 'polypeptide(L)'
;FLIIKYFEYSHHIRMGDVPSKNTFFAIYFTLTGLHGLHVIGGMIVNSYMWGAGSKMWKTEPARFTNRIEVAGLYWHFVDLVWIFLFPVLYLL
;
A
#
# COMPACT_ATOMS: atom_id res chain seq x y z
N PHE A 1 7.02 -2.35 5.37
CA PHE A 1 6.96 -2.21 3.91
C PHE A 1 7.41 -0.82 3.43
N LEU A 2 6.63 0.24 3.70
CA LEU A 2 6.92 1.61 3.21
C LEU A 2 8.30 2.16 3.63
N ILE A 3 8.74 1.90 4.86
CA ILE A 3 10.05 2.34 5.36
C ILE A 3 11.19 1.67 4.59
N ILE A 4 11.11 0.36 4.36
CA ILE A 4 12.12 -0.42 3.61
C ILE A 4 12.16 0.09 2.16
N LYS A 5 10.99 0.30 1.54
CA LYS A 5 10.90 0.86 0.19
C LYS A 5 11.48 2.26 0.08
N TYR A 6 11.25 3.11 1.07
CA TYR A 6 11.80 4.46 1.11
C TYR A 6 13.33 4.46 1.16
N PHE A 7 13.94 3.60 1.99
CA PHE A 7 15.40 3.46 2.05
C PHE A 7 15.99 2.89 0.76
N GLU A 8 15.33 1.89 0.16
CA GLU A 8 15.75 1.28 -1.10
C GLU A 8 15.67 2.27 -2.27
N TYR A 9 14.59 3.04 -2.38
CA TYR A 9 14.45 4.13 -3.35
C TYR A 9 15.53 5.21 -3.19
N SER A 10 15.76 5.63 -1.94
CA SER A 10 16.77 6.65 -1.64
C SER A 10 18.18 6.17 -1.99
N HIS A 11 18.42 4.87 -1.88
CA HIS A 11 19.67 4.23 -2.30
C HIS A 11 19.82 4.20 -3.83
N HIS A 12 18.79 3.75 -4.57
CA HIS A 12 18.80 3.72 -6.05
C HIS A 12 18.90 5.11 -6.69
N ILE A 13 18.20 6.11 -6.13
CA ILE A 13 18.30 7.51 -6.61
C ILE A 13 19.70 8.08 -6.35
N ARG A 14 20.32 7.76 -5.21
CA ARG A 14 21.72 8.16 -4.93
C ARG A 14 22.74 7.47 -5.83
N MET A 15 22.44 6.27 -6.33
CA MET A 15 23.26 5.55 -7.31
C MET A 15 23.01 5.99 -8.77
N GLY A 16 22.08 6.93 -8.99
CA GLY A 16 21.77 7.47 -10.32
C GLY A 16 20.92 6.52 -11.19
N ASP A 17 20.26 5.53 -10.59
CA ASP A 17 19.31 4.65 -11.26
C ASP A 17 17.95 5.32 -11.33
N VAL A 18 17.89 6.31 -12.21
CA VAL A 18 16.67 7.04 -12.54
C VAL A 18 15.78 6.22 -13.48
N PRO A 19 14.44 6.44 -13.48
CA PRO A 19 13.52 5.79 -14.41
C PRO A 19 13.92 5.91 -15.89
N SER A 20 14.75 6.91 -16.22
CA SER A 20 15.28 7.16 -17.56
C SER A 20 16.38 6.19 -18.02
N LYS A 21 17.00 5.41 -17.12
CA LYS A 21 18.13 4.54 -17.50
C LYS A 21 17.72 3.23 -18.15
N ASN A 22 16.57 2.67 -17.78
CA ASN A 22 16.09 1.38 -18.29
C ASN A 22 14.58 1.23 -18.06
N THR A 23 13.87 0.67 -19.04
CA THR A 23 12.41 0.42 -18.99
C THR A 23 12.02 -0.43 -17.78
N PHE A 24 12.88 -1.36 -17.35
CA PHE A 24 12.69 -2.15 -16.14
C PHE A 24 12.56 -1.29 -14.88
N PHE A 25 13.44 -0.30 -14.68
CA PHE A 25 13.37 0.59 -13.52
C PHE A 25 12.14 1.50 -13.59
N ALA A 26 11.71 1.94 -14.78
CA ALA A 26 10.48 2.72 -14.93
C ALA A 26 9.23 1.91 -14.53
N ILE A 27 9.13 0.65 -14.97
CA ILE A 27 8.04 -0.26 -14.62
C ILE A 27 8.08 -0.60 -13.13
N TYR A 28 9.26 -0.88 -12.58
CA TYR A 28 9.45 -1.14 -11.16
C TYR A 28 9.00 0.04 -10.30
N PHE A 29 9.44 1.26 -10.63
CA PHE A 29 9.14 2.47 -9.88
C PHE A 29 7.64 2.81 -9.90
N THR A 30 7.02 2.70 -11.08
CA THR A 30 5.58 2.97 -11.25
C THR A 30 4.70 1.95 -10.53
N LEU A 31 4.97 0.65 -10.69
CA LEU A 31 4.20 -0.41 -10.03
C LEU A 31 4.34 -0.39 -8.51
N THR A 32 5.58 -0.29 -8.00
CA THR A 32 5.82 -0.25 -6.55
C THR A 32 5.34 1.05 -5.92
N GLY A 33 5.46 2.17 -6.63
CA GLY A 33 4.97 3.48 -6.18
C GLY A 33 3.44 3.53 -6.11
N LEU A 34 2.75 3.06 -7.15
CA LEU A 34 1.28 2.98 -7.17
C LEU A 34 0.77 2.04 -6.07
N HIS A 35 1.43 0.89 -5.87
CA HIS A 35 1.09 0.00 -4.78
C HIS A 35 1.31 0.64 -3.40
N GLY A 36 2.44 1.33 -3.21
CA GLY A 36 2.71 2.08 -1.98
C GLY A 36 1.64 3.14 -1.67
N LEU A 37 1.14 3.84 -2.69
CA LEU A 37 0.01 4.78 -2.56
C LEU A 37 -1.27 4.09 -2.07
N HIS A 38 -1.58 2.89 -2.56
CA HIS A 38 -2.75 2.12 -2.11
C HIS A 38 -2.61 1.67 -0.65
N VAL A 39 -1.40 1.24 -0.24
CA VAL A 39 -1.12 0.90 1.17
C VAL A 39 -1.32 2.11 2.08
N ILE A 40 -0.84 3.30 1.68
CA ILE A 40 -1.04 4.55 2.43
C ILE A 40 -2.54 4.89 2.50
N GLY A 41 -3.27 4.78 1.39
CA GLY A 41 -4.72 4.99 1.35
C GLY A 41 -5.47 4.05 2.31
N GLY A 42 -5.13 2.76 2.29
CA GLY A 42 -5.66 1.79 3.24
C GLY A 42 -5.33 2.13 4.70
N MET A 43 -4.10 2.60 4.97
CA MET A 43 -3.67 2.98 6.33
C MET A 43 -4.51 4.14 6.86
N ILE A 44 -4.78 5.13 6.01
CA ILE A 44 -5.61 6.28 6.35
C ILE A 44 -7.05 5.84 6.65
N VAL A 45 -7.64 5.00 5.81
CA VAL A 45 -9.01 4.51 6.03
C VAL A 45 -9.10 3.68 7.32
N ASN A 46 -8.16 2.78 7.55
CA ASN A 46 -8.16 1.94 8.75
C ASN A 46 -7.91 2.75 10.03
N SER A 47 -6.99 3.71 10.00
CA SER A 47 -6.74 4.61 11.14
C SER A 47 -7.91 5.56 11.42
N TYR A 48 -8.60 6.04 10.38
CA TYR A 48 -9.84 6.82 10.52
C TYR A 48 -10.96 6.00 11.18
N MET A 49 -11.09 4.72 10.80
CA MET A 49 -12.06 3.81 11.40
C MET A 49 -11.71 3.44 12.85
N TRP A 50 -10.43 3.27 13.17
CA TRP A 50 -9.97 3.04 14.54
C TRP A 50 -10.18 4.28 15.44
N GLY A 51 -9.89 5.48 14.94
CA GLY A 51 -10.02 6.74 15.69
C GLY A 51 -11.45 7.27 15.72
N ALA A 52 -11.86 7.93 14.64
CA ALA A 52 -13.15 8.63 14.51
C ALA A 52 -14.35 7.66 14.49
N GLY A 53 -14.13 6.44 13.96
CA GLY A 53 -15.13 5.38 13.92
C GLY A 53 -15.48 4.75 15.28
N SER A 54 -14.60 4.84 16.28
CA SER A 54 -14.88 4.31 17.63
C SER A 54 -16.10 4.95 18.30
N LYS A 55 -16.41 6.20 17.94
CA LYS A 55 -17.61 6.90 18.41
C LYS A 55 -18.88 6.37 17.74
N MET A 56 -18.77 5.90 16.49
CA MET A 56 -19.84 5.32 15.69
C MET A 56 -20.18 3.88 16.11
N TRP A 57 -19.26 3.18 16.80
CA TRP A 57 -19.52 1.91 17.49
C TRP A 57 -20.68 2.01 18.49
N LYS A 58 -20.85 3.19 19.13
CA LYS A 58 -21.91 3.42 20.12
C LYS A 58 -23.25 3.83 19.53
N THR A 59 -23.28 4.33 18.29
CA THR A 59 -24.52 4.85 17.66
C THR A 59 -25.13 3.89 16.64
N GLU A 60 -24.31 3.21 15.82
CA GLU A 60 -24.78 2.29 14.76
C GLU A 60 -23.81 1.11 14.56
N PRO A 61 -23.83 0.11 15.45
CA PRO A 61 -22.87 -1.00 15.42
C PRO A 61 -22.93 -1.82 14.12
N ALA A 62 -24.12 -2.06 13.56
CA ALA A 62 -24.28 -2.85 12.33
C ALA A 62 -23.64 -2.19 11.09
N ARG A 63 -23.71 -0.86 10.98
CA ARG A 63 -23.08 -0.13 9.87
C ARG A 63 -21.57 -0.01 10.04
N PHE A 64 -21.10 0.01 11.28
CA PHE A 64 -19.67 0.06 11.57
C PHE A 64 -18.99 -1.28 11.24
N THR A 65 -19.61 -2.42 11.62
CA THR A 65 -19.10 -3.76 11.27
C THR A 65 -18.99 -3.95 9.76
N ASN A 66 -20.01 -3.57 8.99
CA ASN A 66 -19.97 -3.68 7.53
C ASN A 66 -18.84 -2.83 6.91
N ARG A 67 -18.60 -1.62 7.43
CA ARG A 67 -17.48 -0.77 6.99
C ARG A 67 -16.13 -1.40 7.32
N ILE A 68 -15.99 -2.06 8.48
CA ILE A 68 -14.73 -2.73 8.88
C ILE A 68 -14.46 -3.90 7.94
N GLU A 69 -15.49 -4.72 7.66
CA GLU A 69 -15.36 -5.85 6.74
C GLU A 69 -14.90 -5.39 5.36
N VAL A 70 -15.48 -4.32 4.82
CA VAL A 70 -15.09 -3.76 3.52
C VAL A 70 -13.66 -3.19 3.56
N ALA A 71 -13.28 -2.49 4.64
CA ALA A 71 -11.92 -1.99 4.80
C ALA A 71 -10.89 -3.13 4.94
N GLY A 72 -11.24 -4.19 5.65
CA GLY A 72 -10.44 -5.42 5.74
C GLY A 72 -10.30 -6.11 4.39
N LEU A 73 -11.40 -6.22 3.62
CA LEU A 73 -11.38 -6.77 2.27
C LEU A 73 -10.45 -5.96 1.34
N TYR A 74 -10.52 -4.64 1.41
CA TYR A 74 -9.61 -3.75 0.68
C TYR A 74 -8.15 -3.99 1.08
N TRP A 75 -7.87 -4.11 2.38
CA TRP A 75 -6.53 -4.37 2.87
C TRP A 75 -5.97 -5.71 2.37
N HIS A 76 -6.78 -6.78 2.43
CA HIS A 76 -6.41 -8.09 1.90
C HIS A 76 -6.19 -8.06 0.39
N PHE A 77 -7.00 -7.31 -0.36
CA PHE A 77 -6.80 -7.14 -1.80
C PHE A 77 -5.45 -6.48 -2.11
N VAL A 78 -5.09 -5.41 -1.38
CA VAL A 78 -3.80 -4.76 -1.53
C VAL A 78 -2.66 -5.74 -1.22
N ASP A 79 -2.74 -6.49 -0.12
CA ASP A 79 -1.73 -7.50 0.25
C ASP A 79 -1.57 -8.60 -0.83
N LEU A 80 -2.68 -9.07 -1.38
CA LEU A 80 -2.68 -10.09 -2.44
C LEU A 80 -1.95 -9.58 -3.70
N VAL A 81 -2.18 -8.33 -4.12
CA VAL A 81 -1.44 -7.70 -5.24
C VAL A 81 0.06 -7.63 -4.94
N TRP A 82 0.44 -7.36 -3.69
CA TRP A 82 1.86 -7.34 -3.29
C TRP A 82 2.54 -8.71 -3.42
N ILE A 83 1.82 -9.78 -3.04
CA ILE A 83 2.29 -11.16 -3.16
C ILE A 83 2.64 -11.53 -4.60
N PHE A 84 1.95 -10.97 -5.59
CA PHE A 84 2.26 -11.19 -7.01
C PHE A 84 3.35 -10.25 -7.53
N LEU A 85 3.38 -9.00 -7.06
CA LEU A 85 4.40 -8.02 -7.46
C LEU A 85 5.81 -8.41 -7.01
N PHE A 86 5.94 -8.96 -5.81
CA PHE A 86 7.24 -9.34 -5.25
C PHE A 86 8.02 -10.33 -6.14
N PRO A 87 7.49 -11.51 -6.51
CA PRO A 87 8.21 -12.45 -7.38
C PRO A 87 8.42 -11.92 -8.81
N VAL A 88 7.47 -11.17 -9.36
CA VAL A 88 7.59 -10.63 -10.74
C VAL A 88 8.71 -9.59 -10.85
N LEU A 89 8.97 -8.82 -9.78
CA LEU A 89 9.99 -7.77 -9.79
C LEU A 89 11.33 -8.20 -9.20
N TYR A 90 11.36 -9.22 -8.33
CA TYR A 90 12.58 -9.65 -7.63
C TYR A 90 13.09 -11.04 -7.99
N LEU A 91 12.24 -11.95 -8.49
CA LEU A 91 12.61 -13.34 -8.81
C LEU A 91 12.67 -13.65 -10.32
N LEU A 92 12.11 -12.78 -11.16
CA LEU A 92 12.14 -12.82 -12.63
C LEU A 92 13.01 -11.69 -13.18
#